data_AF-A0A9N9P2F7-F1
#
_entry.id   AF-A0A9N9P2F7-F1
#
_cell.length_a   1.000
_cell.length_b   1.000
_cell.length_c   1.000
_cell.angle_alpha   90.00
_cell.angle_beta   90.00
_cell.angle_gamma   90.00
#
_symmetry.space_group_name_H-M   'P 1'
#
loop_
_entity.id
_entity.type
_entity.pdbx_description
1 polymer ?
#
loop_
_entity_poly.entity_id
_entity_poly.type
_entity_poly.pdbx_seq_one_letter_code
_entity_poly.pdbx_strand_id
1 'polypeptide(L)'
;QLKEFFWFAQCKYKSENYKIYVSEIREFLNIAKRKTNYHIAFFVSNVELTDYAINELKNYIGDKNKICICLIQDFIPKVYEYENILINNKIKLEQEKNKYLEYKIENKILKTHNEKLENLNDELKKEIKELKIEIKENDKKLDLILEILNKK
;
A
#
# COMPACT_ATOMS: atom_id res chain seq x y z
N GLN A 1 1.67 24.75 25.93
CA GLN A 1 0.80 23.68 26.46
C GLN A 1 -0.26 23.35 25.42
N LEU A 2 -0.36 22.10 24.98
CA LEU A 2 -1.48 21.63 24.16
C LEU A 2 -2.73 21.64 25.05
N LYS A 3 -3.76 22.41 24.68
CA LYS A 3 -5.06 22.34 25.36
C LYS A 3 -5.68 20.98 25.05
N GLU A 4 -5.98 20.18 26.07
CA GLU A 4 -6.74 18.95 25.90
C GLU A 4 -8.17 19.31 25.44
N PHE A 5 -8.53 18.85 24.25
CA PHE A 5 -9.89 19.00 23.72
C PHE A 5 -10.72 17.79 24.14
N PHE A 6 -11.60 17.99 25.12
CA PHE A 6 -12.60 16.99 25.47
C PHE A 6 -13.76 17.04 24.48
N TRP A 7 -14.27 15.87 24.09
CA TRP A 7 -15.44 15.73 23.25
C TRP A 7 -16.41 14.73 23.87
N PHE A 8 -17.68 14.87 23.53
CA PHE A 8 -18.75 13.97 23.95
C PHE A 8 -19.48 13.48 22.71
N ALA A 9 -19.92 12.23 22.70
CA ALA A 9 -20.70 11.69 21.59
C ALA A 9 -21.87 10.83 22.11
N GLN A 10 -23.02 10.95 21.46
CA GLN A 10 -24.15 10.07 21.62
C GLN A 10 -24.55 9.51 20.25
N CYS A 11 -24.70 8.19 20.17
CA CYS A 11 -25.18 7.52 18.97
C CYS A 11 -26.58 6.94 19.22
N LYS A 12 -27.49 7.12 18.26
CA LYS A 12 -28.83 6.51 18.27
C LYS A 12 -29.08 5.78 16.95
N TYR A 13 -29.25 4.45 17.03
CA TYR A 13 -29.66 3.62 15.90
C TYR A 13 -31.17 3.37 15.98
N LYS A 14 -31.89 3.57 14.87
CA LYS A 14 -33.35 3.50 14.75
C LYS A 14 -33.75 2.81 13.44
N SER A 15 -35.00 2.36 13.36
CA SER A 15 -35.56 1.81 12.12
C SER A 15 -35.68 2.90 11.04
N GLU A 16 -35.57 2.52 9.76
CA GLU A 16 -35.47 3.47 8.63
C GLU A 16 -36.62 4.49 8.54
N ASN A 17 -37.84 4.11 8.93
CA ASN A 17 -39.01 5.00 8.90
C ASN A 17 -39.14 5.90 10.14
N TYR A 18 -38.26 5.75 11.12
CA TYR A 18 -38.25 6.57 12.32
C TYR A 18 -37.57 7.92 12.03
N LYS A 19 -37.90 8.95 12.81
CA LYS A 19 -37.19 10.23 12.82
C LYS A 19 -36.81 10.61 14.24
N ILE A 20 -35.66 11.25 14.41
CA ILE A 20 -35.26 11.78 15.71
C ILE A 20 -36.17 12.94 16.08
N TYR A 21 -36.87 12.78 17.20
CA TYR A 21 -37.80 13.79 17.71
C TYR A 21 -37.11 14.76 18.66
N VAL A 22 -37.75 15.92 18.86
CA VAL A 22 -37.22 16.99 19.73
C VAL A 22 -36.94 16.52 21.16
N SER A 23 -37.71 15.57 21.70
CA SER A 23 -37.50 15.00 23.03
C SER A 23 -36.12 14.33 23.17
N GLU A 24 -35.68 13.63 22.12
CA GLU A 24 -34.39 12.95 22.10
C GLU A 24 -33.23 13.93 21.95
N ILE A 25 -33.43 15.02 21.22
CA ILE A 25 -32.48 16.12 21.17
C ILE A 25 -32.37 16.80 22.53
N ARG A 26 -33.48 17.09 23.20
CA ARG A 26 -33.47 17.69 24.55
C ARG A 26 -32.78 16.79 25.57
N GLU A 27 -33.01 15.48 25.49
CA GLU A 27 -32.31 14.48 26.29
C GLU A 27 -30.80 14.58 26.07
N PHE A 28 -30.34 14.55 24.81
CA PHE A 28 -28.93 14.70 24.45
C PHE A 28 -28.33 16.01 24.98
N LEU A 29 -29.00 17.14 24.75
CA LEU A 29 -28.57 18.46 25.20
C LEU A 29 -28.46 18.53 26.73
N ASN A 30 -29.42 17.94 27.44
CA ASN A 30 -29.39 17.90 28.91
C ASN A 30 -28.25 17.02 29.43
N ILE A 31 -27.95 15.90 28.76
CA ILE A 31 -26.80 15.06 29.10
C ILE A 31 -25.51 15.84 28.86
N ALA A 32 -25.39 16.51 27.71
CA ALA A 32 -24.23 17.29 27.35
C ALA A 32 -23.95 18.38 28.41
N LYS A 33 -24.97 19.17 28.81
CA LYS A 33 -24.85 20.18 29.88
C LYS A 33 -24.33 19.62 31.22
N ARG A 34 -24.67 18.37 31.54
CA ARG A 34 -24.24 17.71 32.79
C ARG A 34 -22.82 17.15 32.72
N LYS A 35 -22.24 17.00 31.53
CA LYS A 35 -20.86 16.55 31.33
C LYS A 35 -19.93 17.76 31.40
N THR A 36 -18.95 17.71 32.30
CA THR A 36 -18.00 18.81 32.50
C THR A 36 -17.01 18.95 31.34
N ASN A 37 -16.82 20.18 30.85
CA ASN A 37 -15.72 20.65 29.98
C ASN A 37 -15.55 19.99 28.60
N TYR A 38 -16.61 19.53 27.94
CA TYR A 38 -16.48 19.18 26.51
C TYR A 38 -16.42 20.45 25.64
N HIS A 39 -15.67 20.42 24.55
CA HIS A 39 -15.58 21.52 23.59
C HIS A 39 -16.55 21.32 22.42
N ILE A 40 -16.76 20.05 22.05
CA ILE A 40 -17.62 19.62 20.94
C ILE A 40 -18.44 18.41 21.38
N ALA A 41 -19.75 18.44 21.15
CA ALA A 41 -20.65 17.30 21.32
C ALA A 41 -21.14 16.80 19.96
N PHE A 42 -21.12 15.49 19.76
CA PHE A 42 -21.60 14.83 18.55
C PHE A 42 -22.90 14.08 18.85
N PHE A 43 -23.91 14.33 18.03
CA PHE A 43 -25.10 13.50 17.97
C PHE A 43 -25.10 12.74 16.65
N VAL A 44 -25.01 11.41 16.72
CA VAL A 44 -24.90 10.53 15.57
C VAL A 44 -26.16 9.69 15.42
N SER A 45 -26.75 9.67 14.22
CA SER A 45 -27.99 8.91 13.95
C SER A 45 -28.00 8.33 12.55
N ASN A 46 -28.62 7.15 12.38
CA ASN A 46 -28.87 6.59 11.05
C ASN A 46 -30.14 7.10 10.37
N VAL A 47 -30.96 7.84 11.10
CA VAL A 47 -32.21 8.41 10.59
C VAL A 47 -32.23 9.93 10.73
N GLU A 48 -33.03 10.57 9.89
CA GLU A 48 -33.19 12.03 9.86
C GLU A 48 -33.77 12.61 11.16
N LEU A 49 -33.52 13.89 11.37
CA LEU A 49 -34.18 14.67 12.42
C LEU A 49 -35.51 15.22 11.89
N THR A 50 -36.48 15.35 12.78
CA THR A 50 -37.70 16.12 12.49
C THR A 50 -37.40 17.61 12.39
N ASP A 51 -38.23 18.38 11.67
CA ASP A 51 -38.07 19.84 11.56
C ASP A 51 -38.06 20.53 12.94
N TYR A 52 -38.87 20.04 13.87
CA TYR A 52 -38.89 20.53 15.25
C TYR A 52 -37.56 20.25 15.98
N ALA A 53 -36.96 19.08 15.77
CA ALA A 53 -35.66 18.75 16.33
C ALA A 53 -34.54 19.63 15.75
N ILE A 54 -34.59 19.90 14.44
CA ILE A 54 -33.65 20.82 13.77
C ILE A 54 -33.82 22.25 14.32
N ASN A 55 -35.06 22.72 14.47
CA ASN A 55 -35.35 24.04 15.00
C ASN A 55 -34.89 24.20 16.46
N GLU A 56 -35.06 23.17 17.30
CA GLU A 56 -34.53 23.18 18.66
C GLU A 56 -33.00 23.33 18.67
N LEU A 57 -32.28 22.60 17.81
CA LEU A 57 -30.82 22.71 17.70
C LEU A 57 -30.35 24.08 17.22
N LYS A 58 -31.02 24.66 16.20
CA LYS A 58 -30.69 25.99 15.66
C LYS A 58 -30.89 27.09 16.70
N ASN A 59 -31.91 26.95 17.55
CA ASN A 59 -32.27 27.92 18.58
C ASN A 59 -31.64 27.60 19.94
N TYR A 60 -30.80 26.58 20.03
CA TYR A 60 -30.19 26.19 21.28
C TYR A 60 -29.08 27.18 21.68
N ILE A 61 -29.39 28.01 22.67
CA ILE A 61 -28.46 29.02 23.25
C ILE A 61 -27.87 28.51 24.58
N GLY A 62 -28.26 27.31 25.02
CA GLY A 62 -28.02 26.82 26.38
C GLY A 62 -26.60 26.30 26.67
N ASP A 63 -25.70 26.29 25.69
CA ASP A 63 -24.31 25.85 25.86
C ASP A 63 -23.35 26.72 25.04
N LYS A 64 -22.16 26.98 25.58
CA LYS A 64 -21.07 27.68 24.87
C LYS A 64 -20.28 26.73 23.96
N ASN A 65 -20.49 25.42 24.12
CA ASN A 65 -19.78 24.38 23.39
C ASN A 65 -20.45 24.06 22.06
N LYS A 66 -19.64 23.61 21.08
CA LYS A 66 -20.15 23.33 19.73
C LYS A 66 -20.94 22.02 19.72
N ILE A 67 -22.05 22.01 18.98
CA ILE A 67 -22.84 20.80 18.75
C ILE A 67 -22.75 20.44 17.27
N CYS A 68 -22.38 19.20 17.00
CA CYS A 68 -22.29 18.62 15.67
C CYS A 68 -23.34 17.51 15.55
N ILE A 69 -24.15 17.59 14.50
CA ILE A 69 -25.05 16.50 14.11
C ILE A 69 -24.39 15.75 12.97
N CYS A 70 -24.34 14.43 13.06
CA CYS A 70 -23.80 13.59 12.00
C CYS A 70 -24.82 12.49 11.69
N LEU A 71 -25.44 12.58 10.52
CA LEU A 71 -26.33 11.55 10.02
C LEU A 71 -25.52 10.48 9.30
N ILE A 72 -26.00 9.23 9.28
CA ILE A 72 -25.34 8.15 8.50
C ILE A 72 -25.21 8.52 7.02
N GLN A 73 -26.15 9.33 6.52
CA GLN A 73 -26.11 9.91 5.18
C GLN A 73 -24.84 10.75 4.96
N ASP A 74 -24.33 11.43 5.99
CA ASP A 74 -23.08 12.20 5.93
C ASP A 74 -21.83 11.30 5.92
N PHE A 75 -21.96 10.05 6.40
CA PHE A 75 -20.88 9.07 6.43
C PHE A 75 -20.84 8.19 5.18
N ILE A 76 -21.97 7.92 4.53
CA ILE A 76 -22.04 7.04 3.35
C ILE A 76 -21.05 7.48 2.25
N PRO A 77 -20.99 8.77 1.84
CA PRO A 77 -20.02 9.23 0.85
C PRO A 77 -18.57 8.99 1.29
N LYS A 78 -18.28 9.18 2.59
CA LYS A 78 -16.93 8.96 3.14
C LYS A 78 -16.57 7.48 3.20
N VAL A 79 -17.53 6.60 3.49
CA VAL A 79 -17.33 5.14 3.46
C VAL A 79 -16.94 4.71 2.04
N TYR A 80 -17.67 5.16 1.02
CA TYR A 80 -17.32 4.87 -0.37
C TYR A 80 -15.96 5.46 -0.77
N GLU A 81 -15.63 6.68 -0.30
CA GLU A 81 -14.31 7.27 -0.51
C GLU A 81 -13.20 6.39 0.08
N TYR A 82 -13.36 5.94 1.32
CA TYR A 82 -12.39 5.06 1.98
C TYR A 82 -12.30 3.68 1.32
N GLU A 83 -13.42 3.08 0.92
CA GLU A 83 -13.42 1.82 0.16
C GLU A 83 -12.65 1.95 -1.16
N ASN A 84 -12.86 3.04 -1.90
CA ASN A 84 -12.14 3.32 -3.14
C ASN A 84 -10.63 3.47 -2.90
N ILE A 85 -10.23 4.17 -1.83
CA ILE A 85 -8.81 4.29 -1.44
C ILE A 85 -8.22 2.90 -1.14
N LEU A 86 -8.94 2.05 -0.39
CA LEU A 86 -8.49 0.70 -0.05
C LEU A 86 -8.33 -0.18 -1.28
N ILE A 87 -9.29 -0.15 -2.21
CA ILE A 87 -9.22 -0.90 -3.48
C ILE A 87 -8.00 -0.45 -4.29
N ASN A 88 -7.81 0.86 -4.45
CA ASN A 88 -6.69 1.41 -5.21
C ASN A 88 -5.33 1.04 -4.60
N ASN A 89 -5.22 1.06 -3.26
CA ASN A 89 -4.01 0.66 -2.57
C ASN A 89 -3.73 -0.84 -2.74
N LYS A 90 -4.76 -1.68 -2.73
CA LYS A 90 -4.61 -3.12 -3.00
C LYS A 90 -4.08 -3.37 -4.42
N ILE A 91 -4.62 -2.68 -5.42
CA ILE A 91 -4.17 -2.79 -6.81
C ILE A 91 -2.70 -2.38 -6.95
N LYS A 92 -2.29 -1.25 -6.34
CA LYS A 92 -0.89 -0.80 -6.37
C LYS A 92 0.06 -1.82 -5.76
N LEU A 93 -0.29 -2.39 -4.60
CA LEU A 93 0.50 -3.43 -3.94
C LEU A 93 0.66 -4.70 -4.79
N GLU A 94 -0.39 -5.13 -5.50
CA GLU A 94 -0.31 -6.28 -6.42
C GLU A 94 0.60 -5.98 -7.62
N GLN A 95 0.54 -4.77 -8.18
CA GLN A 95 1.43 -4.35 -9.28
C GLN A 95 2.91 -4.32 -8.87
N GLU A 96 3.21 -3.81 -7.67
CA GLU A 96 4.59 -3.80 -7.15
C GLU A 96 5.13 -5.22 -6.92
N LYS A 97 4.29 -6.12 -6.39
CA LYS A 97 4.66 -7.54 -6.23
C LYS A 97 4.96 -8.20 -7.59
N ASN A 98 4.15 -7.92 -8.61
CA ASN A 98 4.37 -8.46 -9.95
C ASN A 98 5.68 -7.96 -10.56
N LYS A 99 6.00 -6.66 -10.46
CA LYS A 99 7.29 -6.11 -10.91
C LYS A 99 8.48 -6.75 -10.20
N TYR A 100 8.37 -6.98 -8.89
CA TYR A 100 9.41 -7.66 -8.13
C TYR A 100 9.61 -9.12 -8.58
N LEU A 101 8.51 -9.83 -8.89
CA LEU A 101 8.55 -11.18 -9.43
C LEU A 101 9.22 -11.23 -10.81
N GLU A 102 8.88 -10.31 -11.71
CA GLU A 102 9.52 -10.18 -13.03
C GLU A 102 11.03 -9.99 -12.88
N TYR A 103 11.45 -9.02 -12.06
CA TYR A 103 12.87 -8.77 -11.77
C TYR A 103 13.59 -10.00 -11.20
N LYS A 104 12.93 -10.76 -10.33
CA LYS A 104 13.50 -11.99 -9.75
C LYS A 104 13.67 -13.11 -10.78
N ILE A 105 12.72 -13.23 -11.71
CA ILE A 105 12.78 -14.19 -12.81
C ILE A 105 13.92 -13.81 -13.77
N GLU A 106 14.00 -12.55 -14.18
CA GLU A 106 15.07 -12.04 -15.05
C GLU A 106 16.46 -12.32 -14.46
N ASN A 107 16.67 -12.02 -13.18
CA ASN A 107 17.93 -12.30 -12.50
C ASN A 107 18.28 -13.79 -12.46
N LYS A 108 17.27 -14.66 -12.26
CA LYS A 108 17.50 -16.10 -12.27
C LYS A 108 17.91 -16.60 -13.67
N ILE A 109 17.28 -16.07 -14.72
CA ILE A 109 17.63 -16.38 -16.11
C ILE A 109 19.04 -15.91 -16.43
N LEU A 110 19.38 -14.67 -16.06
CA LEU A 110 20.71 -14.08 -16.25
C LEU A 110 21.79 -14.87 -15.54
N LYS A 111 21.58 -15.24 -14.28
CA LYS A 111 22.53 -16.07 -13.53
C LYS A 111 22.78 -17.41 -14.22
N THR A 112 21.72 -18.08 -14.66
CA THR A 112 21.83 -19.36 -15.36
C THR A 112 22.56 -19.22 -16.70
N HIS A 113 22.35 -18.12 -17.43
CA HIS A 113 23.06 -17.85 -18.68
C HIS A 113 24.54 -17.55 -18.44
N ASN A 114 24.87 -16.76 -17.41
CA ASN A 114 26.26 -16.46 -17.05
C ASN A 114 27.02 -17.72 -16.65
N GLU A 115 26.43 -18.60 -15.84
CA GLU A 115 27.02 -19.89 -15.47
C GLU A 115 27.31 -20.76 -16.71
N LYS A 116 26.38 -20.79 -17.68
CA LYS A 116 26.60 -21.51 -18.95
C LYS A 116 27.74 -20.91 -19.77
N LEU A 117 27.81 -19.58 -19.87
CA LEU A 117 28.87 -18.89 -20.60
C LEU A 117 30.25 -19.11 -19.96
N GLU A 118 30.31 -19.12 -18.63
CA GLU A 118 31.55 -19.37 -17.89
C GLU A 118 32.06 -20.79 -18.13
N ASN A 119 31.19 -21.80 -18.07
CA ASN A 119 31.54 -23.18 -18.41
C ASN A 119 32.07 -23.31 -19.85
N LEU A 120 31.39 -22.69 -20.82
CA LEU A 120 31.79 -22.72 -22.23
C LEU A 120 33.13 -22.02 -22.47
N ASN A 121 33.38 -20.93 -21.76
CA ASN A 121 34.64 -20.21 -21.81
C ASN A 121 35.80 -21.05 -21.24
N ASP A 122 35.56 -21.80 -20.16
CA ASP A 122 36.57 -22.66 -19.57
C ASP A 122 36.87 -23.91 -20.43
N GLU A 123 35.87 -24.45 -21.13
CA GLU A 123 36.07 -25.48 -22.16
C GLU A 123 36.92 -24.95 -23.32
N LEU A 124 36.57 -23.79 -23.88
CA LEU A 124 37.34 -23.16 -24.96
C LEU A 124 38.80 -22.88 -24.57
N LYS A 125 39.04 -22.44 -23.32
CA LYS A 125 40.42 -22.23 -22.82
C LYS A 125 41.22 -23.54 -22.78
N LYS A 126 40.58 -24.67 -22.44
CA LYS A 126 41.24 -25.99 -22.45
C LYS A 126 41.59 -26.39 -23.89
N GLU A 127 40.65 -26.29 -24.82
CA GLU A 127 40.91 -26.60 -26.24
C GLU A 127 42.02 -25.73 -26.83
N ILE A 128 42.01 -24.41 -26.57
CA ILE A 128 43.08 -23.51 -27.01
C ILE A 128 44.44 -23.93 -26.44
N LYS A 129 44.48 -24.40 -25.19
CA LYS A 129 45.72 -24.86 -24.56
C LYS A 129 46.24 -26.14 -25.22
N GLU A 130 45.37 -27.07 -25.54
CA GLU A 130 45.70 -28.31 -26.24
C GLU A 130 46.21 -28.04 -27.66
N LEU A 131 45.50 -27.21 -28.44
CA LEU A 131 45.94 -26.80 -29.77
C LEU A 131 47.31 -26.11 -29.76
N LYS A 132 47.60 -25.27 -28.75
CA LYS A 132 48.93 -24.64 -28.59
C LYS A 132 50.05 -25.65 -28.34
N ILE A 133 49.76 -26.74 -27.64
CA ILE A 133 50.74 -27.83 -27.41
C ILE A 133 50.98 -28.55 -28.74
N GLU A 134 49.92 -28.88 -29.46
CA GLU A 134 49.99 -29.60 -30.73
C GLU A 134 50.75 -28.80 -31.81
N ILE A 135 50.50 -27.49 -31.92
CA ILE A 135 51.26 -26.58 -32.80
C ILE A 135 52.75 -26.62 -32.46
N LYS A 136 53.13 -26.50 -31.18
CA LYS A 136 54.53 -26.54 -30.75
C LYS A 136 55.22 -27.87 -31.06
N GLU A 137 54.51 -28.98 -30.96
CA GLU A 137 55.06 -30.30 -31.32
C GLU A 137 55.27 -30.43 -32.82
N ASN A 138 54.33 -29.90 -33.63
CA ASN A 138 54.44 -29.91 -35.08
C ASN A 138 55.55 -28.98 -35.57
N ASP A 139 55.73 -27.80 -34.96
CA ASP A 139 56.85 -26.90 -35.27
C ASP A 139 58.20 -27.60 -35.04
N LYS A 140 58.37 -28.32 -33.93
CA LYS A 140 59.59 -29.11 -33.67
C LYS A 140 59.83 -30.21 -34.71
N LYS A 141 58.77 -30.88 -35.18
CA LYS A 141 58.88 -31.90 -36.23
C LYS A 141 59.30 -31.27 -37.55
N LEU A 142 58.74 -30.10 -37.88
CA LEU A 142 59.09 -29.35 -39.09
C LEU A 142 60.56 -28.91 -39.07
N ASP A 143 61.03 -28.36 -37.95
CA ASP A 143 62.44 -27.97 -37.77
C ASP A 143 63.39 -29.15 -38.03
N LEU A 144 63.04 -30.35 -37.53
CA LEU A 144 63.83 -31.56 -37.73
C LEU A 144 63.88 -31.97 -39.21
N ILE A 145 62.74 -31.88 -39.92
CA ILE A 145 62.66 -32.18 -41.36
C ILE A 145 63.53 -31.20 -42.16
N LEU A 146 63.44 -29.91 -41.84
CA LEU A 146 64.26 -28.87 -42.48
C LEU A 146 65.75 -29.10 -42.24
N GLU A 147 66.15 -29.53 -41.03
CA GLU A 147 67.54 -29.85 -40.72
C GLU A 147 68.06 -31.05 -41.53
N ILE A 148 67.24 -32.07 -41.74
CA ILE A 148 67.57 -33.23 -42.59
C ILE A 148 67.72 -32.81 -44.05
N LEU A 149 66.81 -31.98 -44.56
CA LEU A 149 66.83 -31.51 -45.95
C LEU A 149 68.04 -30.62 -46.25
N ASN A 150 68.46 -29.77 -45.30
CA ASN A 150 69.60 -28.87 -45.45
C ASN A 150 70.97 -29.54 -45.26
N LYS A 151 71.03 -30.78 -44.75
CA LYS A 151 72.27 -31.58 -44.62
C LYS A 151 72.58 -32.43 -45.87
N LYS A 152 71.72 -32.40 -46.89
CA LYS A 152 71.97 -32.95 -48.23
C LYS A 152 72.45 -31.87 -49.17
#